data_AF-A0A6I7NNY8-F1
#
_entry.id   AF-A0A6I7NNY8-F1
#
_cell.length_a   1.000
_cell.length_b   1.000
_cell.length_c   1.000
_cell.angle_alpha   90.00
_cell.angle_beta   90.00
_cell.angle_gamma   90.00
#
_symmetry.space_group_name_H-M   'P 1'
#
loop_
_entity.id
_entity.type
_entity.pdbx_description
1 polymer ?
#
loop_
_entity_poly.entity_id
_entity_poly.type
_entity_poly.pdbx_seq_one_letter_code
_entity_poly.pdbx_strand_id
1 'polypeptide(L)'
;MMPKLLFLKNLEDALKDCDIPRAERTEILEDYAQMIEEATVHGDVEAFIERLGSPKSMARTFAKDMPRKKQRSEKWVAVSPFIALIIFFYAGFAHDAWHPAWLAFLLIPVIAILSERNALLETLTALSVFVVLSVFMIVGTYWGLWHPFWALFLLIAGIAFLQGRHWLHKLFGLYTFAVVVGFILYVLLIEPMHDFVLLVFLPIPIMGLLSSELDGLFRQKSRQALRRFLGFALFAIGLLVIYLYLGINAGLWHPGWLLFMLIPIAGLLHTQWVEKVSVEPVAYTPFIAVILFFLWGEYGNAYAYSWLVFLMIPITAILFSKD
;
A
#
# COMPACT_ATOMS: atom_id res chain seq x y z
N MET A 1 -19.92 48.90 22.39
CA MET A 1 -19.50 48.89 20.96
C MET A 1 -18.00 48.65 20.78
N MET A 2 -17.12 49.39 21.48
CA MET A 2 -15.65 49.24 21.37
C MET A 2 -15.08 47.83 21.70
N PRO A 3 -15.61 47.07 22.70
CA PRO A 3 -15.08 45.75 23.06
C PRO A 3 -15.29 44.66 21.98
N LYS A 4 -16.46 44.66 21.32
CA LYS A 4 -16.82 43.72 20.23
C LYS A 4 -15.83 43.81 19.07
N LEU A 5 -15.58 45.03 18.61
CA LEU A 5 -14.74 45.29 17.44
C LEU A 5 -13.28 44.93 17.69
N LEU A 6 -12.79 45.17 18.91
CA LEU A 6 -11.44 44.81 19.33
C LEU A 6 -11.26 43.29 19.42
N PHE A 7 -12.25 42.57 19.98
CA PHE A 7 -12.21 41.12 20.09
C PHE A 7 -12.22 40.45 18.71
N LEU A 8 -13.15 40.83 17.83
CA LEU A 8 -13.27 40.24 16.49
C LEU A 8 -12.01 40.48 15.64
N LYS A 9 -11.39 41.66 15.75
CA LYS A 9 -10.12 41.95 15.06
C LYS A 9 -8.99 41.05 15.56
N ASN A 10 -8.87 40.89 16.88
CA ASN A 10 -7.85 40.02 17.48
C ASN A 10 -8.07 38.54 17.14
N LEU A 11 -9.33 38.12 17.00
CA LEU A 11 -9.69 36.78 16.55
C LEU A 11 -9.34 36.60 15.07
N GLU A 12 -9.68 37.56 14.22
CA GLU A 12 -9.34 37.52 12.79
C GLU A 12 -7.82 37.39 12.58
N ASP A 13 -7.02 38.18 13.30
CA ASP A 13 -5.56 38.14 13.21
C ASP A 13 -5.01 36.79 13.71
N ALA A 14 -5.54 36.24 14.81
CA ALA A 14 -5.15 34.92 15.29
C ALA A 14 -5.54 33.78 14.34
N LEU A 15 -6.69 33.88 13.67
CA LEU A 15 -7.14 32.92 12.65
C LEU A 15 -6.25 33.01 11.40
N LYS A 16 -5.76 34.20 11.02
CA LYS A 16 -4.77 34.37 9.94
C LYS A 16 -3.42 33.74 10.30
N ASP A 17 -2.94 33.93 11.53
CA ASP A 17 -1.69 33.35 12.00
C ASP A 17 -1.71 31.81 12.00
N CYS A 18 -2.90 31.21 12.11
CA CYS A 18 -3.11 29.76 12.05
C CYS A 18 -3.38 29.23 10.62
N ASP A 19 -3.19 30.06 9.59
CA ASP A 19 -3.38 29.75 8.17
C ASP A 19 -4.79 29.23 7.82
N ILE A 20 -5.81 29.76 8.50
CA ILE A 20 -7.20 29.35 8.33
C ILE A 20 -7.76 29.94 7.02
N PRO A 21 -8.41 29.12 6.16
CA PRO A 21 -8.98 29.58 4.90
C PRO A 21 -9.93 30.76 5.08
N ARG A 22 -9.96 31.68 4.11
CA ARG A 22 -10.78 32.90 4.20
C ARG A 22 -12.26 32.62 4.42
N ALA A 23 -12.82 31.59 3.78
CA ALA A 23 -14.24 31.23 3.88
C ALA A 23 -14.63 30.85 5.31
N GLU A 24 -13.90 29.91 5.92
CA GLU A 24 -14.15 29.49 7.31
C GLU A 24 -13.87 30.61 8.31
N ARG A 25 -12.83 31.43 8.06
CA ARG A 25 -12.57 32.60 8.91
C ARG A 25 -13.76 33.56 8.90
N THR A 26 -14.40 33.79 7.76
CA THR A 26 -15.58 34.66 7.66
C THR A 26 -16.77 34.07 8.42
N GLU A 27 -17.03 32.78 8.27
CA GLU A 27 -18.11 32.06 8.97
C GLU A 27 -17.92 32.10 10.50
N ILE A 28 -16.73 31.76 10.98
CA ILE A 28 -16.39 31.84 12.42
C ILE A 28 -16.56 33.26 12.94
N LEU A 29 -16.13 34.28 12.19
CA LEU A 29 -16.27 35.67 12.62
C LEU A 29 -17.73 36.13 12.64
N GLU A 30 -18.57 35.66 11.72
CA GLU A 30 -20.01 35.93 11.69
C GLU A 30 -20.72 35.29 12.89
N ASP A 31 -20.45 34.03 13.19
CA ASP A 31 -21.04 33.31 14.34
C ASP A 31 -20.74 34.04 15.65
N TYR A 32 -19.46 34.38 15.88
CA TYR A 32 -19.07 35.09 17.09
C TYR A 32 -19.58 36.53 17.11
N ALA A 33 -19.68 37.20 15.96
CA ALA A 33 -20.27 38.53 15.88
C ALA A 33 -21.75 38.50 16.29
N GLN A 34 -22.50 37.47 15.88
CA GLN A 34 -23.90 37.27 16.24
C GLN A 34 -24.05 36.94 17.74
N MET A 35 -23.26 36.01 18.27
CA MET A 35 -23.30 35.65 19.69
C MET A 35 -23.01 36.86 20.61
N ILE A 36 -22.04 37.69 20.24
CA ILE A 36 -21.70 38.90 21.01
C ILE A 36 -22.83 39.94 20.90
N GLU A 37 -23.53 40.00 19.77
CA GLU A 37 -24.67 40.89 19.57
C GLU A 37 -25.87 40.49 20.43
N GLU A 38 -26.18 39.20 20.50
CA GLU A 38 -27.20 38.65 21.40
C GLU A 38 -26.87 38.92 22.87
N ALA A 39 -25.61 38.74 23.28
CA ALA A 39 -25.16 39.07 24.63
C ALA A 39 -25.23 40.58 24.94
N THR A 40 -25.12 41.43 23.92
CA THR A 40 -25.26 42.89 24.06
C THR A 40 -26.68 43.29 24.42
N VAL A 41 -27.69 42.53 23.97
CA VAL A 41 -29.10 42.76 24.30
C VAL A 41 -29.42 42.38 25.76
N HIS A 42 -28.71 41.39 26.33
CA HIS A 42 -28.95 40.86 27.68
C HIS A 42 -28.17 41.55 28.80
N GLY A 43 -27.30 42.52 28.49
CA GLY A 43 -26.82 43.50 29.46
C GLY A 43 -25.45 43.25 30.11
N ASP A 44 -24.62 42.32 29.62
CA ASP A 44 -23.23 42.19 30.10
C ASP A 44 -22.26 41.60 29.06
N VAL A 45 -21.84 42.45 28.12
CA VAL A 45 -20.96 42.07 26.99
C VAL A 45 -19.54 41.74 27.45
N GLU A 46 -19.03 42.45 28.45
CA GLU A 46 -17.65 42.31 28.90
C GLU A 46 -17.46 40.99 29.65
N ALA A 47 -18.38 40.64 30.55
CA ALA A 47 -18.38 39.33 31.20
C ALA A 47 -18.58 38.18 30.20
N PHE A 48 -19.34 38.40 29.13
CA PHE A 48 -19.52 37.42 28.07
C PHE A 48 -18.23 37.19 27.27
N ILE A 49 -17.55 38.26 26.85
CA ILE A 49 -16.28 38.17 26.11
C ILE A 49 -15.20 37.48 26.97
N GLU A 50 -15.16 37.76 28.28
CA GLU A 50 -14.22 37.11 29.19
C GLU A 50 -14.45 35.59 29.29
N ARG A 51 -15.72 35.13 29.23
CA ARG A 51 -16.09 33.71 29.22
C ARG A 51 -15.73 32.99 27.91
N LEU A 52 -15.67 33.69 26.79
CA LEU A 52 -15.26 33.11 25.50
C LEU A 52 -13.76 32.74 25.48
N GLY A 53 -12.96 33.34 26.37
CA GLY A 53 -11.53 33.09 26.47
C GLY A 53 -10.68 33.82 25.42
N SER A 54 -9.41 33.44 25.31
CA SER A 54 -8.46 34.20 24.48
C SER A 54 -8.66 33.94 22.97
N PRO A 55 -8.67 34.98 22.12
CA PRO A 55 -8.78 34.81 20.66
C PRO A 55 -7.72 33.86 20.07
N LYS A 56 -6.50 33.88 20.61
CA LYS A 56 -5.40 33.00 20.19
C LYS A 56 -5.64 31.54 20.54
N SER A 57 -6.21 31.23 21.71
CA SER A 57 -6.52 29.84 22.07
C SER A 57 -7.66 29.29 21.23
N MET A 58 -8.70 30.09 20.98
CA MET A 58 -9.79 29.71 20.08
C MET A 58 -9.28 29.41 18.67
N ALA A 59 -8.47 30.31 18.09
CA ALA A 59 -7.88 30.09 16.77
C ALA A 59 -7.05 28.80 16.69
N ARG A 60 -6.29 28.47 17.74
CA ARG A 60 -5.54 27.20 17.82
C ARG A 60 -6.44 25.98 17.93
N THR A 61 -7.54 26.08 18.68
CA THR A 61 -8.53 25.00 18.78
C THR A 61 -9.22 24.78 17.44
N PHE A 62 -9.67 25.84 16.77
CA PHE A 62 -10.24 25.74 15.42
C PHE A 62 -9.24 25.16 14.42
N ALA A 63 -7.97 25.59 14.46
CA ALA A 63 -6.92 25.02 13.63
C ALA A 63 -6.68 23.52 13.88
N LYS A 64 -6.89 23.06 15.12
CA LYS A 64 -6.75 21.67 15.52
C LYS A 64 -7.97 20.82 15.13
N ASP A 65 -9.17 21.38 15.28
CA ASP A 65 -10.45 20.70 15.06
C ASP A 65 -10.91 20.81 13.61
N MET A 66 -10.31 21.71 12.82
CA MET A 66 -10.54 21.79 11.38
C MET A 66 -10.24 20.43 10.74
N PRO A 67 -11.18 19.86 9.98
CA PRO A 67 -10.89 18.70 9.18
C PRO A 67 -9.77 19.07 8.22
N ARG A 68 -8.58 18.47 8.40
CA ARG A 68 -7.47 18.59 7.44
C ARG A 68 -8.04 18.41 6.04
N LYS A 69 -8.01 19.48 5.23
CA LYS A 69 -8.72 19.60 3.95
C LYS A 69 -8.66 18.31 3.12
N LYS A 70 -9.74 17.54 3.19
CA LYS A 70 -9.90 16.20 2.61
C LYS A 70 -10.69 16.31 1.31
N GLN A 71 -10.09 16.76 0.19
CA GLN A 71 -10.99 17.10 -0.94
C GLN A 71 -10.49 17.12 -2.39
N ARG A 72 -9.42 16.41 -2.76
CA ARG A 72 -9.15 16.23 -4.21
C ARG A 72 -8.75 14.82 -4.63
N SER A 73 -8.21 14.04 -3.72
CA SER A 73 -7.61 12.76 -4.05
C SER A 73 -8.63 11.60 -4.05
N GLU A 74 -9.65 11.67 -3.19
CA GLU A 74 -10.73 10.67 -3.11
C GLU A 74 -11.50 10.50 -4.43
N LYS A 75 -11.68 11.58 -5.21
CA LYS A 75 -12.41 11.52 -6.49
C LYS A 75 -11.71 10.61 -7.50
N TRP A 76 -10.39 10.73 -7.62
CA TRP A 76 -9.62 9.91 -8.56
C TRP A 76 -9.53 8.46 -8.10
N VAL A 77 -9.38 8.24 -6.80
CA VAL A 77 -9.41 6.89 -6.22
C VAL A 77 -10.75 6.21 -6.51
N ALA A 78 -11.87 6.92 -6.34
CA ALA A 78 -13.22 6.39 -6.58
C ALA A 78 -13.50 6.06 -8.05
N VAL A 79 -12.92 6.82 -8.99
CA VAL A 79 -13.14 6.60 -10.44
C VAL A 79 -12.17 5.56 -11.01
N SER A 80 -11.05 5.28 -10.32
CA SER A 80 -10.01 4.35 -10.78
C SER A 80 -10.49 2.95 -11.19
N PRO A 81 -11.48 2.30 -10.53
CA PRO A 81 -11.94 0.98 -10.96
C PRO A 81 -12.64 1.01 -12.32
N PHE A 82 -13.38 2.08 -12.63
CA PHE A 82 -14.05 2.24 -13.91
C PHE A 82 -13.04 2.48 -15.03
N ILE A 83 -12.01 3.29 -14.77
CA ILE A 83 -10.93 3.50 -15.74
C ILE A 83 -10.18 2.18 -15.99
N ALA A 84 -9.85 1.44 -14.93
CA ALA A 84 -9.20 0.14 -15.04
C ALA A 84 -10.05 -0.85 -15.86
N LEU A 85 -11.37 -0.89 -15.65
CA LEU A 85 -12.29 -1.73 -16.41
C LEU A 85 -12.32 -1.35 -17.90
N ILE A 86 -12.37 -0.06 -18.21
CA ILE A 86 -12.34 0.43 -19.60
C ILE A 86 -11.04 0.00 -20.28
N ILE A 87 -9.90 0.18 -19.62
CA ILE A 87 -8.60 -0.23 -20.15
C ILE A 87 -8.55 -1.76 -20.34
N PHE A 88 -9.03 -2.52 -19.36
CA PHE A 88 -9.07 -3.98 -19.41
C PHE A 88 -9.89 -4.49 -20.60
N PHE A 89 -11.11 -3.99 -20.78
CA PHE A 89 -11.96 -4.39 -21.90
C PHE A 89 -11.45 -3.87 -23.24
N TYR A 90 -10.91 -2.65 -23.31
CA TYR A 90 -10.32 -2.15 -24.54
C TYR A 90 -9.12 -3.02 -24.96
N ALA A 91 -8.20 -3.31 -24.04
CA ALA A 91 -7.04 -4.16 -24.32
C ALA A 91 -7.45 -5.60 -24.70
N GLY A 92 -8.45 -6.16 -24.01
CA GLY A 92 -8.98 -7.48 -24.31
C GLY A 92 -9.69 -7.55 -25.67
N PHE A 93 -10.67 -6.68 -25.94
CA PHE A 93 -11.46 -6.76 -27.16
C PHE A 93 -10.74 -6.22 -28.41
N ALA A 94 -9.94 -5.15 -28.28
CA ALA A 94 -9.28 -4.53 -29.44
C ALA A 94 -7.98 -5.24 -29.81
N HIS A 95 -7.29 -5.87 -28.85
CA HIS A 95 -5.94 -6.41 -29.03
C HIS A 95 -5.79 -7.87 -28.59
N ASP A 96 -6.86 -8.53 -28.15
CA ASP A 96 -6.84 -9.89 -27.58
C ASP A 96 -5.85 -10.04 -26.40
N ALA A 97 -5.51 -8.92 -25.76
CA ALA A 97 -4.43 -8.83 -24.78
C ALA A 97 -4.94 -9.11 -23.36
N TRP A 98 -5.83 -10.08 -23.18
CA TRP A 98 -6.46 -10.40 -21.89
C TRP A 98 -5.45 -10.75 -20.80
N HIS A 99 -4.34 -11.39 -21.19
CA HIS A 99 -3.30 -11.82 -20.26
C HIS A 99 -2.53 -10.66 -19.62
N PRO A 100 -2.05 -9.63 -20.33
CA PRO A 100 -1.47 -8.44 -19.68
C PRO A 100 -2.53 -7.40 -19.27
N ALA A 101 -3.75 -7.44 -19.82
CA ALA A 101 -4.77 -6.42 -19.57
C ALA A 101 -5.15 -6.29 -18.09
N TRP A 102 -5.09 -7.38 -17.30
CA TRP A 102 -5.43 -7.31 -15.87
C TRP A 102 -4.51 -6.38 -15.07
N LEU A 103 -3.32 -6.05 -15.58
CA LEU A 103 -2.43 -5.04 -14.97
C LEU A 103 -3.11 -3.67 -14.85
N ALA A 104 -4.16 -3.39 -15.63
CA ALA A 104 -4.98 -2.19 -15.50
C ALA A 104 -5.58 -2.04 -14.10
N PHE A 105 -5.91 -3.14 -13.40
CA PHE A 105 -6.45 -3.09 -12.04
C PHE A 105 -5.44 -2.59 -11.01
N LEU A 106 -4.13 -2.61 -11.31
CA LEU A 106 -3.10 -2.01 -10.45
C LEU A 106 -3.21 -0.48 -10.41
N LEU A 107 -3.94 0.15 -11.34
CA LEU A 107 -4.22 1.58 -11.31
C LEU A 107 -4.93 2.00 -10.01
N ILE A 108 -5.76 1.13 -9.44
CA ILE A 108 -6.53 1.40 -8.23
C ILE A 108 -5.60 1.71 -7.04
N PRO A 109 -4.72 0.78 -6.61
CA PRO A 109 -3.78 1.07 -5.53
C PRO A 109 -2.75 2.14 -5.92
N VAL A 110 -2.33 2.22 -7.19
CA VAL A 110 -1.38 3.26 -7.64
C VAL A 110 -1.94 4.67 -7.45
N ILE A 111 -3.19 4.92 -7.85
CA ILE A 111 -3.84 6.21 -7.66
C ILE A 111 -4.02 6.51 -6.17
N ALA A 112 -4.34 5.51 -5.34
CA ALA A 112 -4.46 5.68 -3.90
C ALA A 112 -3.14 6.11 -3.25
N ILE A 113 -2.03 5.47 -3.60
CA ILE A 113 -0.69 5.80 -3.07
C ILE A 113 -0.24 7.18 -3.56
N LEU A 114 -0.44 7.52 -4.83
CA LEU A 114 -0.12 8.85 -5.37
C LEU A 114 -0.94 9.97 -4.74
N SER A 115 -2.11 9.62 -4.20
CA SER A 115 -3.00 10.52 -3.49
C SER A 115 -2.50 10.85 -2.07
N GLU A 116 -1.69 9.97 -1.47
CA GLU A 116 -1.14 10.17 -0.13
C GLU A 116 -0.01 11.22 -0.15
N ARG A 117 0.06 12.04 0.91
CA ARG A 117 1.12 13.05 1.08
C ARG A 117 2.33 12.48 1.82
N ASN A 118 2.96 11.47 1.22
CA ASN A 118 4.14 10.79 1.75
C ASN A 118 5.43 11.38 1.17
N ALA A 119 6.58 11.06 1.78
CA ALA A 119 7.87 11.46 1.21
C ALA A 119 8.11 10.76 -0.14
N LEU A 120 8.87 11.39 -1.06
CA LEU A 120 9.09 10.83 -2.40
C LEU A 120 9.62 9.39 -2.38
N LEU A 121 10.56 9.07 -1.48
CA LEU A 121 11.10 7.71 -1.38
C LEU A 121 10.08 6.69 -0.84
N GLU A 122 9.17 7.12 0.04
CA GLU A 122 8.08 6.27 0.56
C GLU A 122 7.09 5.92 -0.55
N THR A 123 6.67 6.94 -1.31
CA THR A 123 5.83 6.78 -2.48
C THR A 123 6.51 5.90 -3.54
N LEU A 124 7.81 6.10 -3.78
CA LEU A 124 8.56 5.27 -4.74
C LEU A 124 8.65 3.81 -4.30
N THR A 125 8.90 3.51 -3.02
CA THR A 125 8.90 2.13 -2.53
C THR A 125 7.54 1.48 -2.70
N ALA A 126 6.46 2.18 -2.34
CA ALA A 126 5.10 1.66 -2.50
C ALA A 126 4.73 1.44 -3.98
N LEU A 127 5.10 2.36 -4.87
CA LEU A 127 4.85 2.25 -6.32
C LEU A 127 5.74 1.21 -6.99
N SER A 128 6.95 0.97 -6.47
CA SER A 128 7.92 0.05 -7.08
C SER A 128 7.37 -1.36 -7.26
N VAL A 129 6.53 -1.84 -6.33
CA VAL A 129 5.90 -3.16 -6.42
C VAL A 129 5.05 -3.26 -7.69
N PHE A 130 4.24 -2.25 -7.96
CA PHE A 130 3.36 -2.22 -9.14
C PHE A 130 4.15 -2.03 -10.44
N VAL A 131 5.15 -1.15 -10.43
CA VAL A 131 6.01 -0.90 -11.60
C VAL A 131 6.79 -2.15 -11.96
N VAL A 132 7.47 -2.77 -11.00
CA VAL A 132 8.25 -3.99 -11.21
C VAL A 132 7.36 -5.13 -11.66
N LEU A 133 6.21 -5.34 -11.02
CA LEU A 133 5.25 -6.37 -11.43
C LEU A 133 4.79 -6.14 -12.87
N SER A 134 4.46 -4.90 -13.24
CA SER A 134 4.01 -4.58 -14.60
C SER A 134 5.11 -4.85 -15.62
N VAL A 135 6.35 -4.40 -15.36
CA VAL A 135 7.49 -4.65 -16.24
C VAL A 135 7.76 -6.15 -16.35
N PHE A 136 7.79 -6.88 -15.24
CA PHE A 136 8.02 -8.32 -15.22
C PHE A 136 6.96 -9.07 -16.02
N MET A 137 5.69 -8.76 -15.82
CA MET A 137 4.58 -9.41 -16.54
C MET A 137 4.61 -9.09 -18.03
N ILE A 138 4.83 -7.84 -18.43
CA ILE A 138 4.88 -7.45 -19.85
C ILE A 138 6.10 -8.08 -20.52
N VAL A 139 7.28 -7.99 -19.91
CA VAL A 139 8.52 -8.55 -20.46
C VAL A 139 8.43 -10.08 -20.60
N GLY A 140 7.92 -10.75 -19.56
CA GLY A 140 7.70 -12.18 -19.57
C GLY A 140 6.68 -12.62 -20.61
N THR A 141 5.52 -11.94 -20.69
CA THR A 141 4.44 -12.35 -21.59
C THR A 141 4.81 -12.18 -23.06
N TYR A 142 5.42 -11.04 -23.44
CA TYR A 142 5.68 -10.74 -24.85
C TYR A 142 7.02 -11.25 -25.37
N TRP A 143 8.05 -11.31 -24.53
CA TRP A 143 9.40 -11.73 -24.95
C TRP A 143 9.85 -13.04 -24.33
N GLY A 144 9.07 -13.65 -23.42
CA GLY A 144 9.47 -14.88 -22.74
C GLY A 144 10.65 -14.70 -21.78
N LEU A 145 11.09 -13.48 -21.52
CA LEU A 145 12.27 -13.16 -20.71
C LEU A 145 11.96 -13.17 -19.21
N TRP A 146 11.33 -14.24 -18.73
CA TRP A 146 11.03 -14.46 -17.31
C TRP A 146 12.32 -14.55 -16.49
N HIS A 147 13.33 -15.22 -17.06
CA HIS A 147 14.71 -15.20 -16.62
C HIS A 147 15.47 -14.28 -17.58
N PRO A 148 16.18 -13.21 -17.15
CA PRO A 148 16.62 -12.79 -15.80
C PRO A 148 15.72 -11.78 -15.08
N PHE A 149 14.59 -11.37 -15.65
CA PHE A 149 13.85 -10.20 -15.18
C PHE A 149 13.18 -10.36 -13.81
N TRP A 150 13.10 -11.59 -13.26
CA TRP A 150 12.72 -11.79 -11.86
C TRP A 150 13.59 -10.98 -10.88
N ALA A 151 14.85 -10.70 -11.23
CA ALA A 151 15.75 -9.92 -10.38
C ALA A 151 15.25 -8.48 -10.14
N LEU A 152 14.36 -7.95 -10.98
CA LEU A 152 13.75 -6.63 -10.78
C LEU A 152 12.97 -6.54 -9.46
N PHE A 153 12.43 -7.64 -8.93
CA PHE A 153 11.75 -7.64 -7.62
C PHE A 153 12.67 -7.23 -6.47
N LEU A 154 13.98 -7.43 -6.61
CA LEU A 154 14.96 -7.00 -5.62
C LEU A 154 15.12 -5.47 -5.58
N LEU A 155 14.73 -4.75 -6.63
CA LEU A 155 14.74 -3.28 -6.62
C LEU A 155 13.77 -2.70 -5.59
N ILE A 156 12.70 -3.42 -5.25
CA ILE A 156 11.78 -3.04 -4.17
C ILE A 156 12.55 -2.93 -2.85
N ALA A 157 13.36 -3.95 -2.54
CA ALA A 157 14.24 -3.94 -1.37
C ALA A 157 15.33 -2.86 -1.51
N GLY A 158 15.90 -2.69 -2.69
CA GLY A 158 16.88 -1.64 -2.98
C GLY A 158 16.38 -0.24 -2.62
N ILE A 159 15.17 0.13 -3.06
CA ILE A 159 14.55 1.43 -2.75
C ILE A 159 14.23 1.53 -1.25
N ALA A 160 13.74 0.45 -0.64
CA ALA A 160 13.48 0.42 0.80
C ALA A 160 14.76 0.69 1.62
N PHE A 161 15.90 0.09 1.25
CA PHE A 161 17.17 0.36 1.93
C PHE A 161 17.66 1.80 1.76
N LEU A 162 17.35 2.46 0.63
CA LEU A 162 17.68 3.89 0.43
C LEU A 162 16.94 4.82 1.40
N GLN A 163 15.80 4.40 1.95
CA GLN A 163 15.09 5.15 3.00
C GLN A 163 15.78 5.06 4.37
N GLY A 164 16.68 4.09 4.57
CA GLY A 164 17.36 3.88 5.83
C GLY A 164 18.12 5.13 6.29
N ARG A 165 18.05 5.44 7.59
CA ARG A 165 18.78 6.57 8.18
C ARG A 165 20.29 6.41 8.08
N HIS A 166 20.79 5.18 8.30
CA HIS A 166 22.21 4.89 8.31
C HIS A 166 22.79 4.79 6.89
N TRP A 167 24.02 5.29 6.71
CA TRP A 167 24.67 5.35 5.40
C TRP A 167 24.92 3.96 4.77
N LEU A 168 25.15 2.93 5.60
CA LEU A 168 25.31 1.55 5.13
C LEU A 168 24.05 1.04 4.41
N HIS A 169 22.85 1.39 4.86
CA HIS A 169 21.62 1.00 4.17
C HIS A 169 21.53 1.68 2.79
N LYS A 170 21.92 2.94 2.71
CA LYS A 170 21.94 3.66 1.42
C LYS A 170 22.95 3.07 0.44
N LEU A 171 24.15 2.74 0.91
CA LEU A 171 25.16 2.03 0.11
C LEU A 171 24.62 0.70 -0.39
N PHE A 172 23.93 -0.03 0.50
CA PHE A 172 23.37 -1.33 0.18
C PHE A 172 22.19 -1.27 -0.79
N GLY A 173 21.37 -0.22 -0.69
CA GLY A 173 20.36 0.11 -1.69
C GLY A 173 20.99 0.29 -3.07
N LEU A 174 22.02 1.14 -3.19
CA LEU A 174 22.73 1.37 -4.45
C LEU A 174 23.41 0.09 -4.99
N TYR A 175 24.01 -0.70 -4.11
CA TYR A 175 24.55 -2.02 -4.44
C TYR A 175 23.49 -2.93 -5.07
N THR A 176 22.28 -2.97 -4.49
CA THR A 176 21.17 -3.79 -5.00
C THR A 176 20.82 -3.39 -6.43
N PHE A 177 20.74 -2.09 -6.74
CA PHE A 177 20.50 -1.61 -8.10
C PHE A 177 21.60 -2.06 -9.07
N ALA A 178 22.87 -1.86 -8.71
CA ALA A 178 24.00 -2.23 -9.55
C ALA A 178 24.04 -3.73 -9.83
N VAL A 179 23.77 -4.56 -8.82
CA VAL A 179 23.75 -6.02 -8.95
C VAL A 179 22.60 -6.49 -9.83
N VAL A 180 21.39 -5.96 -9.66
CA VAL A 180 20.24 -6.34 -10.51
C VAL A 180 20.50 -5.99 -11.97
N VAL A 181 20.98 -4.78 -12.26
CA VAL A 181 21.31 -4.38 -13.63
C VAL A 181 22.45 -5.22 -14.19
N GLY A 182 23.51 -5.43 -13.40
CA GLY A 182 24.65 -6.28 -13.79
C GLY A 182 24.24 -7.72 -14.07
N PHE A 183 23.37 -8.30 -13.25
CA PHE A 183 22.83 -9.66 -13.43
C PHE A 183 22.01 -9.77 -14.72
N ILE A 184 21.08 -8.84 -14.95
CA ILE A 184 20.25 -8.84 -16.15
C ILE A 184 21.13 -8.73 -17.40
N LEU A 185 22.09 -7.79 -17.42
CA LEU A 185 23.02 -7.63 -18.55
C LEU A 185 23.90 -8.87 -18.73
N TYR A 186 24.42 -9.45 -17.65
CA TYR A 186 25.25 -10.64 -17.70
C TYR A 186 24.49 -11.81 -18.34
N VAL A 187 23.26 -12.08 -17.90
CA VAL A 187 22.45 -13.17 -18.43
C VAL A 187 22.05 -12.92 -19.89
N LEU A 188 21.75 -11.67 -20.28
CA LEU A 188 21.41 -11.34 -21.66
C LEU A 188 22.61 -11.39 -22.63
N LEU A 189 23.83 -11.24 -22.13
CA LEU A 189 25.05 -11.20 -22.95
C LEU A 189 25.83 -12.52 -22.97
N ILE A 190 25.68 -13.35 -21.93
CA ILE A 190 26.49 -14.56 -21.73
C ILE A 190 25.57 -15.75 -21.47
N GLU A 191 25.48 -16.64 -22.45
CA GLU A 191 24.88 -17.98 -22.29
C GLU A 191 25.94 -19.07 -22.52
N PRO A 192 26.01 -20.13 -21.68
CA PRO A 192 25.16 -20.42 -20.50
C PRO A 192 25.62 -19.72 -19.21
N MET A 193 24.66 -19.40 -18.33
CA MET A 193 24.92 -18.80 -17.02
C MET A 193 25.54 -19.81 -16.04
N HIS A 194 26.54 -19.37 -15.26
CA HIS A 194 27.00 -20.12 -14.10
C HIS A 194 26.11 -19.87 -12.86
N ASP A 195 25.64 -20.93 -12.22
CA ASP A 195 24.74 -20.86 -11.04
C ASP A 195 25.28 -20.01 -9.89
N PHE A 196 26.61 -19.93 -9.74
CA PHE A 196 27.26 -19.14 -8.69
C PHE A 196 27.01 -17.63 -8.79
N VAL A 197 26.56 -17.13 -9.94
CA VAL A 197 26.20 -15.71 -10.13
C VAL A 197 25.07 -15.29 -9.17
N LEU A 198 24.21 -16.22 -8.76
CA LEU A 198 23.13 -15.93 -7.80
C LEU A 198 23.66 -15.59 -6.39
N LEU A 199 24.88 -15.98 -6.05
CA LEU A 199 25.49 -15.64 -4.75
C LEU A 199 25.66 -14.13 -4.55
N VAL A 200 25.73 -13.37 -5.65
CA VAL A 200 25.80 -11.91 -5.61
C VAL A 200 24.53 -11.30 -4.99
N PHE A 201 23.41 -12.03 -4.95
CA PHE A 201 22.20 -11.56 -4.27
C PHE A 201 22.18 -11.83 -2.76
N LEU A 202 23.01 -12.74 -2.23
CA LEU A 202 22.99 -13.12 -0.79
C LEU A 202 23.18 -11.96 0.19
N PRO A 203 23.99 -10.92 -0.08
CA PRO A 203 24.09 -9.79 0.83
C PRO A 203 22.75 -9.09 1.08
N ILE A 204 21.77 -9.19 0.17
CA ILE A 204 20.48 -8.51 0.25
C ILE A 204 19.61 -9.04 1.40
N PRO A 205 19.26 -10.34 1.45
CA PRO A 205 18.53 -10.88 2.58
C PRO A 205 19.34 -10.78 3.89
N ILE A 206 20.67 -10.92 3.85
CA ILE A 206 21.52 -10.77 5.04
C ILE A 206 21.38 -9.35 5.61
N MET A 207 21.52 -8.32 4.78
CA MET A 207 21.34 -6.94 5.20
C MET A 207 19.90 -6.65 5.61
N GLY A 208 18.90 -7.26 4.98
CA GLY A 208 17.51 -7.21 5.43
C GLY A 208 17.38 -7.68 6.88
N LEU A 209 17.95 -8.85 7.21
CA LEU A 209 17.96 -9.40 8.55
C LEU A 209 18.74 -8.52 9.55
N LEU A 210 19.90 -7.99 9.15
CA LEU A 210 20.71 -7.10 9.99
C LEU A 210 20.08 -5.71 10.20
N SER A 211 19.32 -5.22 9.22
CA SER A 211 18.68 -3.90 9.23
C SER A 211 17.34 -3.89 9.93
N SER A 212 16.63 -5.02 9.93
CA SER A 212 15.53 -5.19 10.86
C SER A 212 16.11 -4.99 12.25
N GLU A 213 15.51 -4.10 13.04
CA GLU A 213 15.70 -4.12 14.48
C GLU A 213 15.26 -5.51 14.95
N LEU A 214 16.16 -6.49 14.90
CA LEU A 214 16.05 -7.76 15.61
C LEU A 214 15.82 -7.48 17.09
N ASP A 215 16.16 -6.27 17.55
CA ASP A 215 15.70 -5.73 18.83
C ASP A 215 14.18 -5.84 19.00
N GLY A 216 13.28 -5.55 18.06
CA GLY A 216 11.84 -5.71 18.30
C GLY A 216 11.41 -7.18 18.58
N LEU A 217 11.88 -8.10 17.74
CA LEU A 217 11.57 -9.54 17.80
C LEU A 217 12.28 -10.28 18.94
N PHE A 218 13.51 -9.88 19.31
CA PHE A 218 14.30 -10.50 20.38
C PHE A 218 14.20 -9.77 21.73
N ARG A 219 13.90 -8.47 21.76
CA ARG A 219 13.67 -7.70 23.00
C ARG A 219 12.27 -7.95 23.56
N GLN A 220 11.29 -8.29 22.72
CA GLN A 220 10.07 -8.92 23.18
C GLN A 220 10.38 -10.38 23.56
N LYS A 221 10.72 -10.59 24.83
CA LYS A 221 11.14 -11.85 25.47
C LYS A 221 10.05 -12.94 25.52
N SER A 222 9.19 -13.02 24.51
CA SER A 222 8.19 -14.07 24.35
C SER A 222 8.75 -15.17 23.47
N ARG A 223 9.18 -16.29 24.08
CA ARG A 223 9.51 -17.54 23.35
C ARG A 223 8.40 -17.97 22.39
N GLN A 224 7.16 -17.53 22.63
CA GLN A 224 6.01 -17.83 21.79
C GLN A 224 6.01 -17.03 20.48
N ALA A 225 6.38 -15.74 20.49
CA ALA A 225 6.50 -14.93 19.27
C ALA A 225 7.58 -15.49 18.33
N LEU A 226 8.74 -15.85 18.88
CA LEU A 226 9.82 -16.48 18.13
C LEU A 226 9.39 -17.82 17.52
N ARG A 227 8.73 -18.71 18.30
CA ARG A 227 8.22 -19.98 17.78
C ARG A 227 7.21 -19.80 16.65
N ARG A 228 6.32 -18.81 16.73
CA ARG A 228 5.37 -18.48 15.65
C ARG A 228 6.10 -18.06 14.40
N PHE A 229 7.03 -17.11 14.53
CA PHE A 229 7.85 -16.65 13.40
C PHE A 229 8.61 -17.80 12.74
N LEU A 230 9.29 -18.64 13.51
CA LEU A 230 9.98 -19.82 12.98
C LEU A 230 9.03 -20.80 12.30
N GLY A 231 7.83 -21.04 12.87
CA GLY A 231 6.83 -21.90 12.25
C GLY A 231 6.40 -21.41 10.88
N PHE A 232 6.10 -20.11 10.75
CA PHE A 232 5.77 -19.49 9.47
C PHE A 232 6.95 -19.49 8.49
N ALA A 233 8.17 -19.20 8.96
CA ALA A 233 9.36 -19.23 8.14
C ALA A 233 9.63 -20.64 7.59
N LEU A 234 9.52 -21.68 8.42
CA LEU A 234 9.68 -23.08 8.01
C LEU A 234 8.60 -23.49 7.00
N PHE A 235 7.36 -23.07 7.21
CA PHE A 235 6.27 -23.31 6.25
C PHE A 235 6.55 -22.65 4.90
N ALA A 236 6.98 -21.39 4.89
CA ALA A 236 7.34 -20.67 3.68
C ALA A 236 8.54 -21.32 2.95
N ILE A 237 9.56 -21.77 3.70
CA ILE A 237 10.70 -22.52 3.15
C ILE A 237 10.22 -23.85 2.55
N GLY A 238 9.32 -24.57 3.21
CA GLY A 238 8.73 -25.80 2.68
C GLY A 238 8.01 -25.57 1.35
N LEU A 239 7.21 -24.51 1.25
CA LEU A 239 6.55 -24.13 -0.02
C LEU A 239 7.56 -23.75 -1.10
N LEU A 240 8.63 -23.03 -0.74
CA LEU A 240 9.72 -22.72 -1.68
C LEU A 240 10.37 -23.98 -2.23
N VAL A 241 10.67 -24.97 -1.37
CA VAL A 241 11.24 -26.26 -1.80
C VAL A 241 10.30 -27.00 -2.74
N ILE A 242 8.99 -27.04 -2.43
CA ILE A 242 7.98 -27.65 -3.30
C ILE A 242 7.92 -26.92 -4.65
N TYR A 243 7.91 -25.59 -4.64
CA TYR A 243 7.90 -24.77 -5.84
C TYR A 243 9.11 -25.05 -6.73
N LEU A 244 10.33 -25.07 -6.15
CA LEU A 244 11.55 -25.38 -6.89
C LEU A 244 11.52 -26.81 -7.45
N TYR A 245 11.05 -27.78 -6.65
CA TYR A 245 10.91 -29.16 -7.10
C TYR A 245 9.97 -29.28 -8.30
N LEU A 246 8.79 -28.63 -8.26
CA LEU A 246 7.83 -28.62 -9.36
C LEU A 246 8.35 -27.88 -10.59
N GLY A 247 9.02 -26.74 -10.39
CA GLY A 247 9.63 -25.96 -11.47
C GLY A 247 10.70 -26.77 -12.21
N ILE A 248 11.61 -27.43 -11.48
CA ILE A 248 12.72 -28.18 -12.07
C ILE A 248 12.24 -29.47 -12.75
N ASN A 249 11.38 -30.26 -12.09
CA ASN A 249 11.00 -31.59 -12.60
C ASN A 249 9.87 -31.55 -13.63
N ALA A 250 8.92 -30.61 -13.48
CA ALA A 250 7.72 -30.55 -14.29
C ALA A 250 7.62 -29.27 -15.14
N GLY A 251 8.59 -28.35 -15.05
CA GLY A 251 8.55 -27.06 -15.75
C GLY A 251 7.44 -26.13 -15.27
N LEU A 252 6.79 -26.43 -14.13
CA LEU A 252 5.61 -25.73 -13.62
C LEU A 252 5.98 -24.44 -12.88
N TRP A 253 6.82 -23.60 -13.48
CA TRP A 253 7.15 -22.27 -12.96
C TRP A 253 5.91 -21.36 -12.94
N HIS A 254 5.16 -21.40 -14.03
CA HIS A 254 3.82 -20.83 -14.15
C HIS A 254 2.82 -21.97 -14.35
N PRO A 255 1.74 -22.08 -13.53
CA PRO A 255 1.33 -21.19 -12.44
C PRO A 255 1.85 -21.61 -11.04
N GLY A 256 2.95 -22.37 -10.95
CA GLY A 256 3.43 -22.93 -9.66
C GLY A 256 3.65 -21.92 -8.53
N TRP A 257 3.90 -20.65 -8.86
CA TRP A 257 4.00 -19.56 -7.89
C TRP A 257 2.71 -19.36 -7.05
N LEU A 258 1.55 -19.83 -7.53
CA LEU A 258 0.29 -19.81 -6.78
C LEU A 258 0.39 -20.53 -5.43
N LEU A 259 1.33 -21.46 -5.26
CA LEU A 259 1.64 -22.08 -3.97
C LEU A 259 1.94 -21.05 -2.88
N PHE A 260 2.53 -19.91 -3.22
CA PHE A 260 2.84 -18.86 -2.24
C PHE A 260 1.58 -18.15 -1.70
N MET A 261 0.43 -18.26 -2.37
CA MET A 261 -0.85 -17.79 -1.82
C MET A 261 -1.29 -18.61 -0.59
N LEU A 262 -0.71 -19.79 -0.37
CA LEU A 262 -0.95 -20.56 0.85
C LEU A 262 -0.32 -19.91 2.09
N ILE A 263 0.69 -19.04 1.94
CA ILE A 263 1.32 -18.33 3.06
C ILE A 263 0.32 -17.41 3.77
N PRO A 264 -0.33 -16.44 3.10
CA PRO A 264 -1.31 -15.59 3.76
C PRO A 264 -2.54 -16.38 4.22
N ILE A 265 -2.99 -17.41 3.48
CA ILE A 265 -4.08 -18.29 3.91
C ILE A 265 -3.71 -19.01 5.21
N ALA A 266 -2.49 -19.55 5.33
CA ALA A 266 -2.00 -20.17 6.56
C ALA A 266 -1.93 -19.16 7.72
N GLY A 267 -1.58 -17.90 7.44
CA GLY A 267 -1.64 -16.80 8.41
C GLY A 267 -3.05 -16.63 8.98
N LEU A 268 -4.05 -16.52 8.10
CA LEU A 268 -5.46 -16.40 8.49
C LEU A 268 -5.96 -17.64 9.24
N LEU A 269 -5.63 -18.85 8.76
CA LEU A 269 -5.99 -20.11 9.44
C LEU A 269 -5.35 -20.22 10.81
N HIS A 270 -4.09 -19.78 10.97
CA HIS A 270 -3.44 -19.74 12.27
C HIS A 270 -4.17 -18.80 13.23
N THR A 271 -4.54 -17.59 12.79
CA THR A 271 -5.34 -16.68 13.61
C THR A 271 -6.69 -17.29 14.00
N GLN A 272 -7.35 -17.98 13.07
CA GLN A 272 -8.62 -18.64 13.33
C GLN A 272 -8.52 -19.82 14.30
N TRP A 273 -7.54 -20.72 14.12
CA TRP A 273 -7.48 -21.99 14.87
C TRP A 273 -6.59 -21.93 16.11
N VAL A 274 -5.47 -21.20 16.04
CA VAL A 274 -4.50 -21.11 17.13
C VAL A 274 -4.82 -19.94 18.05
N GLU A 275 -5.09 -18.77 17.48
CA GLU A 275 -5.43 -17.57 18.27
C GLU A 275 -6.91 -17.51 18.64
N LYS A 276 -7.73 -18.39 18.04
CA LYS A 276 -9.18 -18.50 18.29
C LYS A 276 -9.93 -17.18 18.05
N VAL A 277 -9.39 -16.33 17.18
CA VAL A 277 -10.04 -15.11 16.74
C VAL A 277 -10.90 -15.45 15.52
N SER A 278 -12.18 -15.10 15.53
CA SER A 278 -13.03 -15.36 14.37
C SER A 278 -12.55 -14.54 13.17
N VAL A 279 -12.09 -15.22 12.13
CA VAL A 279 -11.76 -14.61 10.85
C VAL A 279 -12.98 -14.73 9.94
N GLU A 280 -13.41 -13.63 9.35
CA GLU A 280 -14.54 -13.64 8.42
C GLU A 280 -14.15 -14.36 7.12
N PRO A 281 -15.06 -15.14 6.50
CA PRO A 281 -14.81 -15.81 5.24
C PRO A 281 -14.28 -14.88 4.15
N VAL A 282 -14.72 -13.61 4.17
CA VAL A 282 -14.31 -12.54 3.26
C VAL A 282 -12.79 -12.40 3.19
N ALA A 283 -12.07 -12.61 4.30
CA ALA A 283 -10.61 -12.48 4.34
C ALA A 283 -9.87 -13.50 3.47
N TYR A 284 -10.45 -14.68 3.25
CA TYR A 284 -9.85 -15.73 2.41
C TYR A 284 -10.10 -15.51 0.92
N THR A 285 -11.16 -14.78 0.58
CA THR A 285 -11.67 -14.70 -0.79
C THR A 285 -10.71 -14.09 -1.81
N PRO A 286 -9.86 -13.09 -1.51
CA PRO A 286 -8.94 -12.55 -2.50
C PRO A 286 -7.90 -13.59 -2.94
N PHE A 287 -7.39 -14.38 -1.99
CA PHE A 287 -6.39 -15.42 -2.28
C PHE A 287 -7.00 -16.56 -3.10
N ILE A 288 -8.21 -17.00 -2.73
CA ILE A 288 -8.95 -18.02 -3.48
C ILE A 288 -9.26 -17.52 -4.89
N ALA A 289 -9.70 -16.25 -5.02
CA ALA A 289 -10.02 -15.66 -6.31
C ALA A 289 -8.81 -15.57 -7.23
N VAL A 290 -7.64 -15.19 -6.72
CA VAL A 290 -6.39 -15.16 -7.49
C VAL A 290 -6.00 -16.57 -7.95
N ILE A 291 -6.06 -17.57 -7.05
CA ILE A 291 -5.76 -18.97 -7.41
C ILE A 291 -6.66 -19.43 -8.56
N LEU A 292 -7.97 -19.26 -8.40
CA LEU A 292 -8.95 -19.67 -9.40
C LEU A 292 -8.81 -18.89 -10.71
N PHE A 293 -8.55 -17.58 -10.64
CA PHE A 293 -8.34 -16.73 -11.81
C PHE A 293 -7.21 -17.26 -12.69
N PHE A 294 -6.05 -17.55 -12.09
CA PHE A 294 -4.88 -18.05 -12.82
C PHE A 294 -5.03 -19.51 -13.25
N LEU A 295 -5.61 -20.39 -12.42
CA LEU A 295 -5.83 -21.79 -12.83
C LEU A 295 -6.79 -21.87 -14.02
N TRP A 296 -7.89 -21.11 -14.00
CA TRP A 296 -8.87 -21.09 -15.08
C TRP A 296 -8.36 -20.34 -16.31
N GLY A 297 -7.60 -19.26 -16.09
CA GLY A 297 -6.98 -18.50 -17.16
C GLY A 297 -5.93 -19.31 -17.92
N GLU A 298 -5.00 -19.94 -17.20
CA GLU A 298 -3.84 -20.61 -17.78
C GLU A 298 -4.20 -21.97 -18.39
N TYR A 299 -4.87 -22.85 -17.63
CA TYR A 299 -5.21 -24.20 -18.12
C TYR A 299 -6.47 -24.23 -18.97
N GLY A 300 -7.39 -23.27 -18.76
CA GLY A 300 -8.65 -23.18 -19.50
C GLY A 300 -8.61 -22.21 -20.69
N ASN A 301 -7.50 -21.49 -20.91
CA ASN A 301 -7.38 -20.38 -21.86
C ASN A 301 -8.55 -19.39 -21.76
N ALA A 302 -9.01 -19.12 -20.54
CA ALA A 302 -10.29 -18.48 -20.29
C ALA A 302 -10.15 -17.19 -19.48
N TYR A 303 -9.00 -16.51 -19.57
CA TYR A 303 -8.74 -15.22 -18.91
C TYR A 303 -9.85 -14.18 -19.14
N ALA A 304 -10.50 -14.21 -20.31
CA ALA A 304 -11.65 -13.37 -20.65
C ALA A 304 -12.87 -13.57 -19.72
N TYR A 305 -13.02 -14.75 -19.12
CA TYR A 305 -14.10 -15.09 -18.18
C TYR A 305 -13.60 -15.22 -16.74
N SER A 306 -12.33 -15.54 -16.54
CA SER A 306 -11.72 -15.77 -15.22
C SER A 306 -11.92 -14.60 -14.25
N TRP A 307 -11.96 -13.36 -14.75
CA TRP A 307 -12.12 -12.17 -13.91
C TRP A 307 -13.43 -12.18 -13.11
N LEU A 308 -14.46 -12.90 -13.58
CA LEU A 308 -15.74 -13.05 -12.87
C LEU A 308 -15.57 -13.68 -11.48
N VAL A 309 -14.52 -14.47 -11.28
CA VAL A 309 -14.18 -15.05 -9.98
C VAL A 309 -13.93 -13.96 -8.93
N PHE A 310 -13.43 -12.78 -9.31
CA PHE A 310 -13.24 -11.68 -8.36
C PHE A 310 -14.56 -11.15 -7.79
N LEU A 311 -15.70 -11.42 -8.42
CA LEU A 311 -17.03 -11.12 -7.86
C LEU A 311 -17.32 -11.93 -6.59
N MET A 312 -16.61 -13.03 -6.33
CA MET A 312 -16.71 -13.76 -5.06
C MET A 312 -16.34 -12.89 -3.86
N ILE A 313 -15.47 -11.89 -4.02
CA ILE A 313 -15.04 -11.00 -2.93
C ILE A 313 -16.23 -10.17 -2.42
N PRO A 314 -16.90 -9.32 -3.22
CA PRO A 314 -18.06 -8.57 -2.76
C PRO A 314 -19.25 -9.47 -2.42
N ILE A 315 -19.47 -10.59 -3.14
CA ILE A 315 -20.56 -11.52 -2.81
C ILE A 315 -20.37 -12.10 -1.41
N THR A 316 -19.17 -12.57 -1.08
CA THR A 316 -18.89 -13.09 0.27
C THR A 316 -18.97 -11.98 1.32
N ALA A 317 -18.52 -10.77 0.99
CA ALA A 317 -18.67 -9.63 1.89
C ALA A 317 -20.14 -9.36 2.24
N ILE A 318 -21.04 -9.37 1.26
CA ILE A 318 -22.47 -9.15 1.49
C ILE A 318 -23.11 -10.32 2.24
N LEU A 319 -22.76 -11.56 1.91
CA LEU A 319 -23.35 -12.74 2.52
C LEU A 319 -22.94 -12.94 3.99
N PHE A 320 -21.75 -12.46 4.36
CA PHE A 320 -21.16 -12.69 5.67
C PHE A 320 -20.86 -11.40 6.45
N SER A 321 -21.26 -10.22 5.95
CA SER A 321 -21.21 -8.99 6.74
C SER A 321 -22.12 -9.16 7.94
N LYS A 322 -21.55 -9.09 9.13
CA LYS A 322 -22.33 -8.98 10.37
C LYS A 322 -22.87 -7.56 10.44
N ASP A 323 -24.18 -7.42 10.40
CA ASP A 323 -24.87 -6.16 10.76
C ASP A 323 -24.52 -5.72 12.19
#